data_AF-A0A3R9K3P0-F1
#
_entry.id   AF-A0A3R9K3P0-F1
#
_cell.length_a   1.000
_cell.length_b   1.000
_cell.length_c   1.000
_cell.angle_alpha   90.00
_cell.angle_beta   90.00
_cell.angle_gamma   90.00
#
_symmetry.space_group_name_H-M   'P 1'
#
loop_
_entity.id
_entity.type
_entity.pdbx_description
1 polymer ?
#
loop_
_entity_poly.entity_id
_entity_poly.type
_entity_poly.pdbx_seq_one_letter_code
_entity_poly.pdbx_strand_id
1 'polypeptide(L)'
;MWFFFALLSAVFAALTSILAKIGIEGVPSNLATAIRTVVVILMAWAMVFLTNSQTEIVNISRKSWLFLILSGLATGASWLCYYKALQMGNAT
;
A
#
# COMPACT_ATOMS: atom_id res chain seq x y z
N MET A 1 -24.79 -0.96 10.61
CA MET A 1 -23.75 -0.02 10.12
C MET A 1 -22.43 -0.73 9.77
N TRP A 2 -21.76 -1.41 10.70
CA TRP A 2 -20.46 -2.09 10.44
C TRP A 2 -20.50 -3.22 9.41
N PHE A 3 -21.55 -4.05 9.41
CA PHE A 3 -21.69 -5.19 8.49
C PHE A 3 -21.74 -4.77 7.02
N PHE A 4 -22.37 -3.62 6.71
CA PHE A 4 -22.45 -3.10 5.35
C PHE A 4 -21.07 -2.64 4.85
N PHE A 5 -20.30 -1.93 5.69
CA PHE A 5 -18.92 -1.54 5.37
C PHE A 5 -17.99 -2.76 5.25
N ALA A 6 -18.18 -3.80 6.07
CA ALA A 6 -17.43 -5.04 5.97
C ALA A 6 -17.74 -5.81 4.68
N LEU A 7 -19.01 -5.90 4.29
CA LEU A 7 -19.44 -6.53 3.03
C LEU A 7 -18.85 -5.78 1.83
N LEU A 8 -18.94 -4.44 1.83
CA LEU A 8 -18.38 -3.61 0.77
C LEU A 8 -16.85 -3.79 0.68
N SER A 9 -16.15 -3.81 1.81
CA SER A 9 -14.70 -4.10 1.87
C SER A 9 -14.36 -5.48 1.29
N ALA A 10 -15.14 -6.51 1.60
CA ALA A 10 -14.94 -7.85 1.05
C ALA A 10 -15.11 -7.88 -0.47
N VAL A 11 -16.08 -7.15 -1.03
CA VAL A 11 -16.27 -7.03 -2.48
C VAL A 11 -15.06 -6.34 -3.13
N PHE A 12 -14.60 -5.21 -2.57
CA PHE A 12 -13.40 -4.52 -3.09
C PHE A 12 -12.14 -5.37 -2.98
N ALA A 13 -11.98 -6.14 -1.91
CA ALA A 13 -10.87 -7.08 -1.73
C ALA A 13 -10.91 -8.20 -2.79
N ALA A 14 -12.08 -8.77 -3.05
CA ALA A 14 -12.27 -9.79 -4.07
C ALA A 14 -11.94 -9.25 -5.48
N LEU A 15 -12.45 -8.07 -5.83
CA LEU A 15 -12.10 -7.39 -7.09
C LEU A 15 -10.59 -7.15 -7.20
N THR A 16 -9.96 -6.65 -6.13
CA THR A 16 -8.51 -6.40 -6.11
C THR A 16 -7.71 -7.68 -6.36
N SER A 17 -8.15 -8.81 -5.80
CA SER A 17 -7.51 -10.12 -6.03
C SER A 17 -7.59 -10.55 -7.49
N ILE A 18 -8.76 -10.38 -8.12
CA ILE A 18 -8.98 -10.68 -9.54
C ILE A 18 -8.12 -9.78 -10.43
N LEU A 19 -8.16 -8.46 -10.21
CA LEU A 19 -7.38 -7.48 -10.97
C LEU A 19 -5.87 -7.70 -10.79
N ALA A 20 -5.41 -8.03 -9.59
CA ALA A 20 -4.00 -8.31 -9.33
C ALA A 20 -3.53 -9.56 -10.08
N LYS A 21 -4.37 -10.60 -10.16
CA LYS A 21 -4.04 -11.83 -10.88
C LYS A 21 -3.91 -11.59 -12.40
N ILE A 22 -4.82 -10.81 -12.97
CA ILE A 22 -4.80 -10.40 -14.38
C ILE A 22 -3.62 -9.44 -14.66
N GLY A 23 -3.33 -8.51 -13.74
CA GLY A 23 -2.29 -7.49 -13.93
C GLY A 23 -0.85 -7.99 -13.77
N ILE A 24 -0.64 -9.17 -13.17
CA ILE A 24 0.69 -9.80 -13.02
C ILE A 24 1.00 -10.72 -14.21
N GLU A 25 0.01 -11.09 -15.04
CA GLU A 25 0.24 -11.83 -16.29
C GLU A 25 1.07 -10.98 -17.28
N GLY A 26 2.31 -11.40 -17.51
CA GLY A 26 3.21 -10.76 -18.47
C GLY A 26 3.97 -9.53 -17.96
N VAL A 27 3.79 -9.12 -16.69
CA VAL A 27 4.47 -7.96 -16.10
C VAL A 27 5.37 -8.42 -14.94
N PRO A 28 6.64 -7.96 -14.86
CA PRO A 28 7.49 -8.28 -13.72
C PRO A 28 6.84 -7.82 -12.40
N SER A 29 6.76 -8.73 -11.41
CA SER A 29 6.06 -8.54 -10.13
C SER A 29 6.43 -7.24 -9.40
N ASN A 30 7.70 -6.81 -9.50
CA ASN A 30 8.19 -5.55 -8.93
C ASN A 30 7.51 -4.32 -9.56
N LEU A 31 7.26 -4.34 -10.87
CA LEU A 31 6.62 -3.25 -11.60
C LEU A 31 5.13 -3.18 -11.27
N ALA A 32 4.44 -4.32 -11.28
CA ALA A 32 3.02 -4.40 -10.91
C ALA A 32 2.79 -3.90 -9.47
N THR A 33 3.70 -4.27 -8.58
CA THR A 33 3.77 -3.80 -7.20
C THR A 33 3.94 -2.28 -7.11
N ALA A 34 4.92 -1.72 -7.82
CA ALA A 34 5.18 -0.29 -7.79
C ALA A 34 3.97 0.52 -8.29
N ILE A 35 3.31 0.04 -9.35
CA ILE A 35 2.09 0.66 -9.86
C ILE A 35 0.98 0.62 -8.80
N ARG A 36 0.78 -0.53 -8.14
CA ARG A 36 -0.21 -0.67 -7.07
C ARG A 36 0.05 0.29 -5.90
N THR A 37 1.31 0.44 -5.46
CA THR A 37 1.63 1.34 -4.34
C THR A 37 1.41 2.81 -4.71
N VAL A 38 1.71 3.22 -5.95
CA VAL A 38 1.40 4.58 -6.44
C VAL A 38 -0.11 4.85 -6.39
N VAL A 39 -0.94 3.91 -6.85
CA VAL A 39 -2.40 4.06 -6.79
C VAL A 39 -2.89 4.16 -5.34
N VAL A 40 -2.35 3.35 -4.43
CA VAL A 40 -2.69 3.42 -3.00
C VAL A 40 -2.27 4.76 -2.39
N ILE A 41 -1.09 5.28 -2.74
CA ILE A 41 -0.64 6.60 -2.28
C ILE A 41 -1.61 7.69 -2.75
N LEU A 42 -2.01 7.68 -4.03
CA LEU A 42 -2.98 8.64 -4.57
C LEU A 42 -4.32 8.59 -3.82
N MET A 43 -4.85 7.38 -3.57
CA MET A 43 -6.09 7.21 -2.79
C MET A 43 -5.94 7.68 -1.34
N ALA A 44 -4.82 7.37 -0.69
CA ALA A 44 -4.56 7.79 0.69
C ALA A 44 -4.53 9.33 0.80
N TRP A 45 -3.85 10.00 -0.13
CA TRP A 45 -3.85 11.47 -0.19
C TRP A 45 -5.23 12.04 -0.48
N ALA A 46 -6.00 11.45 -1.41
CA ALA A 46 -7.38 11.87 -1.68
C ALA A 46 -8.26 11.79 -0.42
N MET A 47 -8.10 10.75 0.41
CA MET A 47 -8.80 10.62 1.69
C MET A 47 -8.39 11.71 2.69
N VAL A 48 -7.10 12.05 2.77
CA VAL A 48 -6.60 13.16 3.62
C VAL A 48 -7.19 14.50 3.18
N PHE A 49 -7.29 14.74 1.87
CA PHE A 49 -7.96 15.92 1.32
C PHE A 49 -9.44 15.97 1.69
N LEU A 50 -10.17 14.84 1.53
CA LEU A 50 -11.60 14.74 1.87
C LEU A 50 -11.87 14.92 3.37
N THR A 51 -10.99 14.39 4.23
CA THR A 51 -11.16 14.44 5.70
C THR A 51 -10.73 15.79 6.28
N ASN A 52 -10.13 16.69 5.48
CA ASN A 52 -9.55 17.95 5.93
C ASN A 52 -8.52 17.80 7.09
N SER A 53 -7.98 16.60 7.33
CA SER A 53 -6.94 16.33 8.36
C SER A 53 -5.56 16.92 8.01
N GLN A 54 -5.50 17.82 7.03
CA GLN A 54 -4.29 18.52 6.60
C GLN A 54 -3.74 19.41 7.71
N THR A 55 -4.62 19.96 8.56
CA THR A 55 -4.28 20.79 9.73
C THR A 55 -3.70 19.97 10.89
N GLU A 56 -4.09 18.70 11.03
CA GLU A 56 -3.51 17.77 12.03
C GLU A 56 -2.03 17.49 11.76
N ILE A 57 -1.59 17.53 10.49
CA ILE A 57 -0.19 17.35 10.09
C ILE A 57 0.72 18.40 10.76
N VAL A 58 0.22 19.62 10.97
CA VAL A 58 0.94 20.70 11.67
C VAL A 58 1.12 20.41 13.16
N ASN A 59 0.21 19.62 13.75
CA ASN A 59 0.24 19.23 15.16
C ASN A 59 1.08 17.95 15.40
N ILE A 60 1.50 17.25 14.33
CA ILE A 60 2.37 16.08 14.45
C ILE A 60 3.76 16.53 14.92
N SER A 61 4.12 16.11 16.14
CA SER A 61 5.43 16.35 16.74
C SER A 61 6.58 15.83 15.87
N ARG A 62 7.73 16.53 15.85
CA ARG A 62 8.94 16.14 15.08
C ARG A 62 9.40 14.70 15.35
N LYS A 63 9.20 14.19 16.57
CA LYS A 63 9.49 12.78 16.89
C LYS A 63 8.57 11.82 16.12
N SER A 64 7.28 12.12 16.03
CA SER A 64 6.33 11.29 15.30
C SER A 64 6.63 11.29 13.80
N TRP A 65 7.04 12.43 13.24
CA TRP A 65 7.58 12.53 11.88
C TRP A 65 8.80 11.62 11.66
N LEU A 66 9.76 11.63 12.58
CA LEU A 66 10.93 10.77 12.51
C LEU A 66 10.55 9.27 12.56
N PHE A 67 9.64 8.89 13.46
CA PHE A 67 9.13 7.52 13.56
C PHE A 67 8.35 7.08 12.32
N LEU A 68 7.54 7.97 11.73
CA LEU A 68 6.80 7.69 10.49
C LEU A 68 7.76 7.48 9.31
N ILE A 69 8.79 8.32 9.17
CA ILE A 69 9.82 8.17 8.14
C ILE A 69 10.60 6.85 8.33
N LEU A 70 11.05 6.56 9.56
CA LEU A 70 11.74 5.32 9.87
C LEU A 70 10.87 4.08 9.62
N SER A 71 9.58 4.14 9.97
CA SER A 71 8.62 3.07 9.68
C SER A 71 8.40 2.88 8.18
N GLY A 72 8.28 3.97 7.41
CA GLY A 72 8.18 3.92 5.95
C GLY A 72 9.44 3.32 5.31
N LEU A 73 10.63 3.74 5.75
CA LEU A 73 11.92 3.19 5.30
C LEU A 73 12.05 1.71 5.65
N ALA A 74 11.67 1.30 6.86
CA ALA A 74 11.67 -0.11 7.27
C ALA A 74 10.71 -0.94 6.40
N THR A 75 9.54 -0.40 6.07
CA THR A 75 8.57 -1.06 5.19
C THR A 75 9.13 -1.21 3.77
N GLY A 76 9.68 -0.14 3.19
CA GLY A 76 10.30 -0.19 1.86
C GLY A 76 11.49 -1.14 1.79
N ALA A 77 12.36 -1.13 2.81
CA ALA A 77 13.49 -2.05 2.93
C ALA A 77 13.02 -3.51 3.04
N SER A 78 11.94 -3.77 3.80
CA SER A 78 11.34 -5.10 3.88
C SER A 78 10.86 -5.60 2.52
N TRP A 79 10.22 -4.74 1.70
CA TRP A 79 9.79 -5.12 0.35
C TRP A 79 10.98 -5.43 -0.54
N LEU A 80 12.02 -4.59 -0.54
CA LEU A 80 13.24 -4.84 -1.29
C LEU A 80 13.86 -6.19 -0.91
N CYS A 81 13.96 -6.50 0.38
CA CYS A 81 14.45 -7.80 0.85
C CYS A 81 13.52 -8.95 0.45
N TYR A 82 12.20 -8.78 0.54
CA TYR A 82 11.21 -9.79 0.18
C TYR A 82 11.22 -10.12 -1.31
N TYR A 83 11.23 -9.12 -2.20
CA TYR A 83 11.34 -9.33 -3.64
C TYR A 83 12.70 -9.90 -4.02
N LYS A 84 13.78 -9.48 -3.34
CA LYS A 84 15.10 -10.09 -3.51
C LYS A 84 15.07 -11.56 -3.10
N ALA A 85 14.42 -11.91 -1.98
CA ALA A 85 14.27 -13.28 -1.52
C ALA A 85 13.43 -14.13 -2.49
N LEU A 86 12.33 -13.59 -3.02
CA LEU A 86 11.53 -14.25 -4.06
C LEU A 86 12.31 -14.46 -5.37
N GLN A 87 13.16 -13.51 -5.79
CA GLN A 87 14.01 -13.67 -6.97
C GLN A 87 15.16 -14.66 -6.76
N MET A 88 15.77 -14.69 -5.57
CA MET A 88 16.88 -15.59 -5.25
C MET A 88 16.38 -17.01 -4.97
N GLY A 89 15.26 -17.12 -4.26
CA GLY A 89 14.58 -18.37 -3.98
C GLY A 89 13.66 -18.74 -5.13
N ASN A 90 14.20 -18.88 -6.35
CA ASN A 90 13.59 -19.69 -7.41
C ASN A 90 13.24 -21.06 -6.80
N ALA A 91 12.08 -21.15 -6.15
CA ALA A 91 11.38 -22.37 -5.91
C ALA A 91 10.77 -22.70 -7.27
N THR A 92 11.50 -23.59 -7.95
CA THR A 92 10.96 -24.56 -8.92
C THR A 92 9.50 -24.89 -8.66
#